data_AF-A0A5C8BMD5-F1
#
_entry.id   AF-A0A5C8BMD5-F1
#
_cell.length_a   1.000
_cell.length_b   1.000
_cell.length_c   1.000
_cell.angle_alpha   90.00
_cell.angle_beta   90.00
_cell.angle_gamma   90.00
#
_symmetry.space_group_name_H-M   'P 1'
#
loop_
_entity.id
_entity.type
_entity.pdbx_description
1 polymer ?
#
loop_
_entity_poly.entity_id
_entity_poly.type
_entity_poly.pdbx_seq_one_letter_code
_entity_poly.pdbx_strand_id
1 'polypeptide(L)'
;MELNEIRVANFLLYIKKLFDNSINKFAKNNKVNVNQYYAIIRGERPFGDKVARRVEQLLGINAYDLDRPETTEKIFIDFRELMKYQEILKEIIDLQNKIIINHDKIKRIIT
;
A
#
# COMPACT_ATOMS: atom_id res chain seq x y z
N MET A 1 9.03 13.88 -19.46
CA MET A 1 9.76 13.35 -18.29
C MET A 1 10.15 11.93 -18.63
N GLU A 2 11.43 11.62 -18.56
CA GLU A 2 11.95 10.28 -18.86
C GLU A 2 11.41 9.28 -17.82
N LEU A 3 11.20 8.01 -18.21
CA LEU A 3 10.65 6.99 -17.31
C LEU A 3 11.45 6.85 -16.00
N ASN A 4 12.77 7.01 -16.09
CA ASN A 4 13.65 7.02 -14.94
C ASN A 4 13.33 8.15 -13.95
N GLU A 5 13.09 9.35 -14.47
CA GLU A 5 12.74 10.53 -13.66
C GLU A 5 11.38 10.36 -13.00
N ILE A 6 10.39 9.82 -13.74
CA ILE A 6 9.06 9.47 -13.20
C ILE A 6 9.19 8.52 -12.01
N ARG A 7 9.99 7.46 -12.15
CA ARG A 7 10.21 6.48 -11.07
C ARG A 7 10.89 7.08 -9.85
N VAL A 8 11.92 7.91 -10.05
CA VAL A 8 12.61 8.59 -8.94
C VAL A 8 11.65 9.53 -8.21
N ALA A 9 10.89 10.35 -8.94
CA ALA A 9 9.91 11.26 -8.36
C ALA A 9 8.85 10.50 -7.55
N ASN A 10 8.23 9.48 -8.14
CA ASN A 10 7.23 8.65 -7.47
C ASN A 10 7.79 7.93 -6.24
N PHE A 11 9.00 7.38 -6.33
CA PHE A 11 9.65 6.77 -5.19
C PHE A 11 9.84 7.76 -4.04
N LEU A 12 10.36 8.96 -4.31
CA LEU A 12 10.54 9.99 -3.29
C LEU A 12 9.22 10.43 -2.65
N LEU A 13 8.11 10.46 -3.41
CA LEU A 13 6.78 10.72 -2.86
C LEU A 13 6.34 9.65 -1.85
N TYR A 14 6.54 8.37 -2.15
CA TYR A 14 6.25 7.30 -1.20
C TYR A 14 7.17 7.34 0.02
N ILE A 15 8.44 7.68 -0.17
CA ILE A 15 9.39 7.86 0.94
C ILE A 15 8.94 8.99 1.87
N LYS A 16 8.49 10.12 1.30
CA LYS A 16 7.92 11.22 2.07
C LYS A 16 6.68 10.79 2.86
N LYS A 17 5.76 10.05 2.23
CA LYS A 17 4.48 9.64 2.84
C LYS A 17 4.62 8.54 3.89
N LEU A 18 5.45 7.54 3.64
CA LEU A 18 5.48 6.29 4.42
C LEU A 18 6.69 6.19 5.37
N PHE A 19 7.72 7.00 5.16
CA PHE A 19 9.01 6.86 5.85
C PHE A 19 9.59 8.21 6.32
N ASP A 20 8.75 9.20 6.61
CA ASP A 20 9.14 10.54 7.09
C ASP A 20 10.22 11.19 6.22
N ASN A 21 10.11 11.02 4.90
CA ASN A 21 11.08 11.51 3.92
C ASN A 21 12.51 10.96 4.11
N SER A 22 12.66 9.77 4.71
CA SER A 22 13.95 9.16 5.03
C SER A 22 14.21 7.86 4.26
N ILE A 23 15.15 7.90 3.32
CA ILE A 23 15.64 6.72 2.59
C ILE A 23 16.32 5.73 3.54
N ASN A 24 17.00 6.23 4.58
CA ASN A 24 17.58 5.38 5.63
C ASN A 24 16.50 4.58 6.37
N LYS A 25 15.36 5.21 6.70
CA LYS A 25 14.25 4.54 7.37
C LYS A 25 13.61 3.48 6.48
N PHE A 26 13.39 3.79 5.19
CA PHE A 26 12.95 2.80 4.20
C PHE A 26 13.91 1.61 4.12
N ALA A 27 15.22 1.86 4.00
CA ALA A 27 16.22 0.82 3.87
C ALA A 27 16.31 -0.07 5.12
N LYS A 28 16.28 0.53 6.32
CA LYS A 28 16.28 -0.18 7.59
C LYS A 28 15.05 -1.06 7.75
N ASN A 29 13.85 -0.52 7.50
CA ASN A 29 12.59 -1.25 7.65
C ASN A 29 12.50 -2.44 6.68
N ASN A 30 13.01 -2.28 5.46
CA ASN A 30 12.95 -3.30 4.42
C ASN A 30 14.20 -4.17 4.34
N LYS A 31 15.19 -3.97 5.23
CA LYS A 31 16.48 -4.70 5.26
C LYS A 31 17.19 -4.70 3.91
N VAL A 32 17.26 -3.54 3.25
CA VAL A 32 17.92 -3.35 1.95
C VAL A 32 19.10 -2.38 2.03
N ASN A 33 20.01 -2.46 1.06
CA ASN A 33 21.17 -1.57 0.99
C ASN A 33 20.75 -0.14 0.61
N VAL A 34 20.96 0.81 1.52
CA VAL A 34 20.60 2.22 1.32
C VAL A 34 21.39 2.90 0.20
N ASN A 35 22.67 2.52 0.01
CA ASN A 35 23.56 3.17 -0.96
C ASN A 35 23.08 2.99 -2.40
N GLN A 36 22.40 1.88 -2.69
CA GLN A 36 21.79 1.65 -3.99
C GLN A 36 20.76 2.73 -4.33
N TYR A 37 19.94 3.14 -3.37
CA TYR A 37 18.86 4.12 -3.59
C TYR A 37 19.41 5.54 -3.67
N TYR A 38 20.45 5.88 -2.90
CA TYR A 38 21.13 7.17 -3.06
C TYR A 38 21.80 7.30 -4.43
N ALA A 39 22.46 6.25 -4.92
CA ALA A 39 23.03 6.26 -6.27
C ALA A 39 21.96 6.46 -7.36
N ILE A 40 20.78 5.87 -7.18
CA ILE A 40 19.63 6.07 -8.09
C ILE A 40 19.12 7.53 -8.03
N ILE A 41 18.93 8.09 -6.84
CA ILE A 41 18.44 9.46 -6.67
C ILE A 41 19.42 10.49 -7.25
N ARG A 42 20.73 10.25 -7.12
CA ARG A 42 21.77 11.10 -7.72
C ARG A 42 21.94 10.92 -9.22
N GLY A 43 21.21 9.98 -9.84
CA GLY A 43 21.33 9.68 -11.27
C GLY A 43 22.57 8.87 -11.66
N GLU A 44 23.37 8.39 -10.70
CA GLU A 44 24.54 7.54 -10.94
C GLU A 44 24.17 6.15 -11.45
N ARG A 45 22.92 5.74 -11.21
CA ARG A 45 22.37 4.45 -11.67
C ARG A 45 20.91 4.63 -12.09
N PRO A 46 20.47 3.96 -13.17
CA PRO A 46 19.07 3.96 -13.55
C PRO A 46 18.19 3.21 -12.53
N PHE A 47 17.01 3.76 -12.30
CA PHE A 47 15.87 3.10 -11.67
C PHE A 47 15.23 2.11 -12.66
N GLY A 48 15.98 1.07 -13.01
CA GLY A 48 15.54 0.06 -13.97
C GLY A 48 14.37 -0.81 -13.47
N ASP A 49 13.75 -1.55 -14.38
CA ASP A 49 12.51 -2.31 -14.13
C ASP A 49 12.61 -3.27 -12.95
N LYS A 50 13.70 -4.04 -12.87
CA LYS A 50 13.94 -4.97 -11.76
C LYS A 50 13.95 -4.27 -10.40
N VAL A 51 14.52 -3.07 -10.35
CA VAL A 51 14.56 -2.27 -9.11
C VAL A 51 13.18 -1.69 -8.83
N ALA A 52 12.49 -1.14 -9.84
CA ALA A 52 11.14 -0.60 -9.72
C ALA A 52 10.15 -1.63 -9.18
N ARG A 53 10.07 -2.81 -9.80
CA ARG A 53 9.17 -3.89 -9.35
C ARG A 53 9.48 -4.35 -7.92
N ARG A 54 10.76 -4.45 -7.56
CA ARG A 54 11.16 -4.79 -6.18
C ARG A 54 10.74 -3.71 -5.19
N VAL A 55 10.96 -2.43 -5.52
CA VAL A 55 10.57 -1.32 -4.65
C VAL A 55 9.06 -1.27 -4.46
N GLU A 56 8.28 -1.50 -5.51
CA GLU A 56 6.81 -1.55 -5.40
C GLU A 56 6.34 -2.63 -4.41
N GLN A 57 6.95 -3.82 -4.46
CA GLN A 57 6.69 -4.88 -3.48
C GLN A 57 7.05 -4.46 -2.05
N LEU A 58 8.21 -3.80 -1.86
CA LEU A 58 8.65 -3.32 -0.54
C LEU A 58 7.75 -2.20 0.01
N LEU A 59 7.19 -1.37 -0.86
CA LEU A 59 6.25 -0.33 -0.50
C LEU A 59 4.82 -0.87 -0.29
N GLY A 60 4.53 -2.10 -0.73
CA GLY A 60 3.19 -2.70 -0.71
C GLY A 60 2.22 -2.04 -1.69
N ILE A 61 2.73 -1.60 -2.85
CA ILE A 61 1.96 -0.88 -3.89
C ILE A 61 1.83 -1.72 -5.15
N ASN A 62 0.96 -1.34 -6.10
CA ASN A 62 0.74 -2.16 -7.29
C ASN A 62 1.94 -2.11 -8.24
N ALA A 63 2.09 -3.18 -9.01
CA ALA A 63 3.07 -3.19 -10.09
C ALA A 63 2.81 -2.04 -11.08
N TYR A 64 3.87 -1.42 -11.57
CA TYR A 64 3.82 -0.28 -12.51
C TYR A 64 3.24 1.00 -11.91
N ASP A 65 3.04 1.09 -10.59
CA ASP A 65 2.65 2.35 -9.96
C ASP A 65 3.76 3.40 -9.99
N LEU A 66 5.04 3.00 -9.93
CA LEU A 66 6.17 3.93 -10.07
C LEU A 66 6.35 4.45 -11.49
N ASP A 67 5.79 3.77 -12.49
CA ASP A 67 5.97 4.10 -13.92
C ASP A 67 4.95 5.15 -14.39
N ARG A 68 3.91 5.40 -13.58
CA ARG A 68 2.83 6.29 -14.00
C ARG A 68 3.26 7.73 -13.75
N PRO A 69 3.22 8.61 -14.76
CA PRO A 69 3.38 10.04 -14.51
C PRO A 69 2.29 10.50 -13.52
N GLU A 70 2.58 11.50 -12.69
CA GLU A 70 1.57 12.10 -11.80
C GLU A 70 0.41 12.64 -12.63
N THR A 71 -0.61 11.82 -12.83
CA THR A 71 -1.94 12.28 -13.21
C THR A 71 -2.72 12.40 -11.91
N THR A 72 -3.13 13.64 -11.61
CA THR A 72 -4.07 14.05 -10.57
C THR A 72 -4.96 12.92 -10.04
N GLU A 73 -4.91 12.74 -8.72
CA GLU A 73 -5.83 11.94 -7.90
C GLU A 73 -5.84 10.42 -8.15
N LYS A 74 -4.74 9.74 -7.82
CA LYS A 74 -4.86 8.33 -7.38
C LYS A 74 -5.29 8.32 -5.92
N ILE A 75 -6.52 7.85 -5.65
CA ILE A 75 -6.91 7.35 -4.34
C ILE A 75 -5.94 6.21 -4.01
N PHE A 76 -5.01 6.48 -3.09
CA PHE A 76 -4.07 5.49 -2.63
C PHE A 76 -4.77 4.60 -1.63
N ILE A 77 -5.22 3.43 -2.07
CA ILE A 77 -5.87 2.48 -1.18
C ILE A 77 -4.79 1.71 -0.44
N ASP A 78 -4.59 2.00 0.85
CA ASP A 78 -3.70 1.20 1.69
C ASP A 78 -4.30 -0.20 1.86
N PHE A 79 -3.61 -1.21 1.32
CA PHE A 79 -4.03 -2.60 1.45
C PHE A 79 -4.18 -3.03 2.92
N ARG A 80 -3.43 -2.45 3.85
CA ARG A 80 -3.61 -2.72 5.29
C ARG A 80 -4.93 -2.18 5.81
N GLU A 81 -5.36 -1.01 5.36
CA GLU A 81 -6.68 -0.47 5.70
C GLU A 81 -7.78 -1.32 5.07
N LEU A 82 -7.64 -1.75 3.81
CA LEU A 82 -8.59 -2.68 3.17
C LEU A 82 -8.76 -3.98 3.96
N MET A 83 -7.68 -4.57 4.44
CA MET A 83 -7.73 -5.78 5.25
C MET A 83 -8.48 -5.53 6.57
N LYS A 84 -8.29 -4.38 7.20
CA LYS A 84 -9.05 -3.98 8.40
C LYS A 84 -10.55 -3.85 8.09
N TYR A 85 -10.92 -3.26 6.96
CA TYR A 85 -12.33 -3.17 6.55
C TYR A 85 -12.95 -4.55 6.28
N GLN A 86 -12.17 -5.52 5.78
CA GLN A 86 -12.65 -6.90 5.62
C GLN A 86 -12.93 -7.60 6.96
N GLU A 87 -12.12 -7.38 7.99
CA GLU A 87 -12.38 -7.93 9.33
C GLU A 87 -13.65 -7.33 9.94
N ILE A 88 -13.82 -6.02 9.83
CA ILE A 88 -15.03 -5.32 10.29
C ILE A 88 -16.28 -5.86 9.57
N LEU A 89 -16.20 -6.10 8.26
CA LEU A 89 -17.32 -6.68 7.49
C LEU A 89 -17.69 -8.08 7.99
N LYS A 90 -16.72 -8.93 8.34
CA LYS A 90 -16.99 -10.26 8.90
C LYS A 90 -17.71 -10.16 10.25
N GLU A 91 -17.26 -9.27 11.13
CA GLU A 91 -17.92 -9.05 12.43
C GLU A 91 -19.36 -8.59 12.27
N ILE A 92 -19.63 -7.70 11.30
CA ILE A 92 -20.99 -7.22 11.01
C ILE A 92 -21.89 -8.38 10.53
N ILE A 93 -21.40 -9.24 9.63
CA ILE A 93 -22.16 -10.40 9.14
C ILE A 93 -22.48 -11.36 10.29
N ASP A 94 -21.50 -11.64 11.16
CA ASP A 94 -21.71 -12.51 12.33
C ASP A 94 -22.73 -11.94 13.30
N LEU A 95 -22.72 -10.62 13.53
CA LEU A 95 -23.71 -9.93 14.35
C LEU A 95 -25.11 -10.01 13.73
N GLN A 96 -25.24 -9.78 12.42
CA GLN A 96 -26.52 -9.90 11.71
C GLN A 96 -27.10 -11.30 11.82
N ASN A 97 -26.29 -12.35 11.65
CA ASN A 97 -26.72 -13.73 11.80
C ASN A 97 -27.22 -14.03 13.21
N LYS A 98 -26.54 -13.53 14.25
CA LYS A 98 -26.98 -13.68 15.65
C LYS A 98 -28.32 -12.99 15.91
N ILE A 99 -28.54 -11.80 15.35
CA ILE A 99 -29.79 -11.05 15.49
C ILE A 99 -30.95 -11.82 14.82
N ILE A 100 -30.74 -12.34 13.60
CA ILE A 100 -31.76 -13.11 12.86
C ILE A 100 -32.15 -14.37 13.65
N ILE A 101 -31.17 -15.13 14.16
CA ILE A 101 -31.44 -16.33 14.97
C ILE A 101 -32.25 -15.99 16.23
N ASN A 102 -31.93 -14.88 16.90
CA ASN A 102 -32.67 -14.46 18.09
C ASN A 102 -34.09 -14.00 17.76
N HIS A 103 -34.28 -13.29 16.65
CA HIS A 103 -35.61 -12.90 16.19
C HIS A 103 -36.49 -14.11 15.88
N ASP A 104 -35.95 -15.13 15.19
CA ASP A 104 -36.69 -16.37 14.91
C ASP A 104 -37.02 -17.17 16.17
N LYS A 105 -36.12 -17.20 17.16
CA LYS A 105 -36.40 -17.82 18.46
C LYS A 105 -37.51 -17.10 19.20
N ILE A 106 -37.48 -15.76 19.25
CA ILE A 106 -38.55 -14.98 19.88
C ILE A 106 -39.86 -15.26 19.15
N LYS A 107 -39.89 -15.19 17.82
CA LYS A 107 -41.10 -15.44 17.02
C LYS A 107 -41.74 -16.80 17.34
N ARG A 108 -40.94 -17.86 17.51
CA ARG A 108 -41.42 -19.21 17.91
C ARG A 108 -41.96 -19.33 19.34
N ILE A 109 -41.64 -18.39 20.23
CA ILE A 109 -42.15 -18.37 21.61
C ILE A 109 -43.52 -17.68 21.69
N ILE A 110 -43.79 -16.72 20.78
CA ILE A 110 -45.01 -15.89 20.77
C ILE A 110 -46.07 -16.31 19.73
N THR A 111 -45.83 -17.38 18.97
CA THR A 111 -46.83 -18.06 18.11
C THR A 111 -47.05 -19.48 18.60
#